data_AF-A0A9Q0Z8X2-F1
#
_entry.id   AF-A0A9Q0Z8X2-F1
#
_cell.length_a   1.000
_cell.length_b   1.000
_cell.length_c   1.000
_cell.angle_alpha   90.00
_cell.angle_beta   90.00
_cell.angle_gamma   90.00
#
_symmetry.space_group_name_H-M   'P 1'
#
loop_
_entity.id
_entity.type
_entity.pdbx_description
1 polymer ?
#
loop_
_entity_poly.entity_id
_entity_poly.type
_entity_poly.pdbx_seq_one_letter_code
_entity_poly.pdbx_strand_id
1 'polypeptide(L)'
;MTRQLKDGLLHIVGEVKYAVRHCLLANHGVKVEDLKRVLSHPQALAQCENTLTKLGLVREAVDDTAGAAKHVALQKLEDTGAVASSAAASIYGLNILAEDIQDDSDNVTRFLILAREPIIPGTDRPFKTSIVFSLEEGPGVLFKALAVFALRQINLTKIESRPLRKQPLRASDDGNSGLPKYFDYLFYVDFEASMADENAQNACRHLKEFATFLRVLGSYPVHTSMM
;
A
#
# COMPACT_ATOMS: atom_id res chain seq x y z
N MET A 1 -5.52 -1.73 4.61
CA MET A 1 -6.88 -1.15 4.55
C MET A 1 -7.22 -0.52 5.90
N THR A 2 -7.71 0.72 5.94
CA THR A 2 -8.02 1.47 7.17
C THR A 2 -9.35 1.06 7.80
N ARG A 3 -9.46 1.12 9.13
CA ARG A 3 -10.70 0.82 9.91
C ARG A 3 -11.93 1.61 9.42
N GLN A 4 -11.73 2.86 8.98
CA GLN A 4 -12.79 3.72 8.45
C GLN A 4 -13.49 3.15 7.21
N LEU A 5 -12.74 2.45 6.35
CA LEU A 5 -13.32 1.75 5.20
C LEU A 5 -14.16 0.56 5.62
N LYS A 6 -14.01 0.01 6.83
CA LYS A 6 -14.86 -1.06 7.34
C LYS A 6 -16.16 -0.53 7.94
N ASP A 7 -16.10 0.62 8.62
CA ASP A 7 -17.19 1.15 9.45
C ASP A 7 -18.26 1.96 8.69
N GLY A 8 -18.20 2.03 7.36
CA GLY A 8 -19.24 2.63 6.51
C GLY A 8 -18.98 4.06 6.08
N LEU A 9 -17.94 4.71 6.62
CA LEU A 9 -17.78 6.16 6.55
C LEU A 9 -17.13 6.67 5.26
N LEU A 10 -16.45 5.79 4.52
CA LEU A 10 -15.72 6.12 3.31
C LEU A 10 -15.89 5.02 2.25
N HIS A 11 -15.76 5.45 1.00
CA HIS A 11 -15.78 4.64 -0.21
C HIS A 11 -14.50 4.86 -1.02
N ILE A 12 -14.03 3.81 -1.69
CA ILE A 12 -12.94 3.92 -2.66
C ILE A 12 -13.55 4.43 -3.97
N VAL A 13 -13.06 5.57 -4.44
CA VAL A 13 -13.55 6.23 -5.67
C VAL A 13 -12.52 6.25 -6.78
N GLY A 14 -11.31 5.75 -6.51
CA GLY A 14 -10.24 5.63 -7.48
C GLY A 14 -8.98 5.01 -6.90
N GLU A 15 -8.00 4.79 -7.76
CA GLU A 15 -6.65 4.37 -7.39
C GLU A 15 -5.62 5.16 -8.18
N VAL A 16 -4.41 5.30 -7.64
CA VAL A 16 -3.26 5.88 -8.34
C VAL A 16 -2.06 5.00 -8.09
N LYS A 17 -1.25 4.76 -9.13
CA LYS A 17 0.04 4.09 -9.02
C LYS A 17 1.11 5.16 -9.17
N TYR A 18 1.94 5.30 -8.15
CA TYR A 18 3.00 6.31 -8.07
C TYR A 18 4.36 5.62 -8.07
N ALA A 19 5.21 5.97 -9.03
CA ALA A 19 6.57 5.45 -9.07
C ALA A 19 7.43 6.08 -7.97
N VAL A 20 8.01 5.25 -7.10
CA VAL A 20 8.86 5.71 -6.00
C VAL A 20 10.27 5.93 -6.55
N ARG A 21 10.62 7.20 -6.79
CA ARG A 21 11.95 7.62 -7.20
C ARG A 21 12.68 8.32 -6.05
N HIS A 22 13.83 7.82 -5.69
CA HIS A 22 14.70 8.37 -4.65
C HIS A 22 15.84 9.18 -5.28
N CYS A 23 16.12 10.33 -4.69
CA CYS A 23 17.17 11.25 -5.09
C CYS A 23 18.17 11.41 -3.95
N LEU A 24 19.45 11.56 -4.27
CA LEU A 24 20.47 12.04 -3.33
C LEU A 24 20.44 13.57 -3.32
N LEU A 25 20.10 14.15 -2.19
CA LEU A 25 19.93 15.60 -2.02
C LEU A 25 21.02 16.18 -1.14
N ALA A 26 21.42 17.42 -1.41
CA ALA A 26 22.33 18.20 -0.56
C ALA A 26 22.06 19.70 -0.67
N ASN A 27 22.66 20.51 0.22
CA ASN A 27 22.58 21.96 0.12
C ASN A 27 23.26 22.48 -1.16
N HIS A 28 22.86 23.67 -1.62
CA HIS A 28 23.47 24.30 -2.78
C HIS A 28 24.99 24.47 -2.59
N GLY A 29 25.77 24.13 -3.61
CA GLY A 29 27.24 24.22 -3.59
C GLY A 29 27.94 22.97 -3.05
N VAL A 30 27.24 22.07 -2.36
CA VAL A 30 27.77 20.79 -1.89
C VAL A 30 27.87 19.82 -3.07
N LYS A 31 29.00 19.12 -3.20
CA LYS A 31 29.22 18.05 -4.17
C LYS A 31 29.11 16.68 -3.50
N VAL A 32 28.95 15.63 -4.30
CA VAL A 32 28.90 14.24 -3.80
C VAL A 32 30.16 13.89 -3.00
N GLU A 33 31.33 14.41 -3.43
CA GLU A 33 32.63 14.20 -2.79
C GLU A 33 32.72 14.79 -1.37
N ASP A 34 31.91 15.81 -1.06
CA ASP A 34 31.90 16.46 0.25
C ASP A 34 31.08 15.65 1.29
N LEU A 35 30.23 14.74 0.81
CA LEU A 35 29.33 13.96 1.65
C LEU A 35 30.07 12.84 2.38
N LYS A 36 29.81 12.72 3.68
CA LYS A 36 30.29 11.63 4.53
C LYS A 36 29.16 10.69 4.94
N ARG A 37 27.95 11.22 5.01
CA ARG A 37 26.76 10.51 5.48
C ARG A 37 25.50 10.97 4.77
N VAL A 38 24.46 10.15 4.92
CA VAL A 38 23.15 10.38 4.34
C VAL A 38 22.03 10.03 5.32
N LEU A 39 21.04 10.91 5.41
CA LEU A 39 19.86 10.74 6.25
C LEU A 39 18.67 10.25 5.41
N SER A 40 17.92 9.27 5.91
CA SER A 40 16.57 8.96 5.41
C SER A 40 15.82 7.97 6.28
N HIS A 41 14.58 7.65 5.91
CA HIS A 41 13.83 6.54 6.49
C HIS A 41 14.56 5.21 6.24
N PRO A 42 14.60 4.26 7.20
CA PRO A 42 15.27 2.96 7.04
C PRO A 42 14.93 2.23 5.74
N GLN A 43 13.66 2.27 5.33
CA GLN A 43 13.22 1.64 4.09
C GLN A 43 13.80 2.29 2.83
N ALA A 44 13.95 3.62 2.81
CA ALA A 44 14.52 4.33 1.67
C ALA A 44 16.04 4.09 1.58
N LEU A 45 16.73 4.04 2.72
CA LEU A 45 18.16 3.69 2.78
C LEU A 45 18.40 2.26 2.26
N ALA A 46 17.57 1.30 2.69
CA ALA A 46 17.65 -0.08 2.23
C ALA A 46 17.33 -0.23 0.75
N GLN A 47 16.46 0.63 0.20
CA GLN A 47 16.13 0.65 -1.23
C GLN A 47 17.21 1.29 -2.10
N CYS A 48 18.24 1.93 -1.53
CA CYS A 48 19.30 2.61 -2.27
C CYS A 48 20.69 2.05 -1.89
N GLU A 49 20.75 0.82 -1.40
CA GLU A 49 21.92 0.26 -0.76
C GLU A 49 23.11 0.20 -1.72
N ASN A 50 22.91 -0.20 -2.98
CA ASN A 50 24.02 -0.35 -3.91
C ASN A 50 24.67 0.99 -4.23
N THR A 51 23.86 2.02 -4.52
CA THR A 51 24.36 3.36 -4.83
C THR A 51 25.07 3.97 -3.62
N LEU A 52 24.47 3.89 -2.43
CA LEU A 52 25.07 4.44 -1.21
C LEU A 52 26.37 3.72 -0.82
N THR A 53 26.46 2.40 -1.07
CA THR A 53 27.70 1.64 -0.87
C THR A 53 28.81 2.10 -1.82
N LYS A 54 28.51 2.27 -3.10
CA LYS A 54 29.48 2.73 -4.11
C LYS A 54 30.04 4.11 -3.78
N LEU A 55 29.24 4.98 -3.17
CA LEU A 55 29.64 6.32 -2.74
C LEU A 55 30.36 6.32 -1.38
N GLY A 56 30.40 5.20 -0.65
CA GLY A 56 31.06 5.11 0.65
C GLY A 56 30.39 5.92 1.76
N LEU A 57 29.10 6.24 1.63
CA LEU A 57 28.38 7.10 2.57
C LEU A 57 27.87 6.32 3.78
N VAL A 58 28.08 6.87 4.98
CA VAL A 58 27.48 6.36 6.22
C VAL A 58 25.97 6.61 6.20
N ARG A 59 25.17 5.60 6.53
CA ARG A 59 23.71 5.67 6.51
C ARG A 59 23.19 5.94 7.91
N GLU A 60 22.47 7.03 8.10
CA GLU A 60 21.84 7.38 9.37
C GLU A 60 20.31 7.38 9.21
N ALA A 61 19.66 6.51 9.96
CA ALA A 61 18.21 6.34 9.90
C ALA A 61 17.48 7.42 10.70
N VAL A 62 16.45 7.99 10.09
CA VAL A 62 15.52 8.95 10.71
C VAL A 62 14.06 8.55 10.42
N ASP A 63 13.10 9.28 10.99
CA ASP A 63 11.68 8.87 10.99
C ASP A 63 10.99 8.99 9.62
N ASP A 64 11.41 9.90 8.73
CA ASP A 64 10.80 10.06 7.43
C ASP A 64 11.74 10.70 6.39
N THR A 65 11.47 10.46 5.10
CA THR A 65 12.33 10.89 3.98
C THR A 65 12.30 12.41 3.75
N ALA A 66 11.12 13.05 3.87
CA ALA A 66 10.98 14.49 3.69
C ALA A 66 11.55 15.26 4.90
N GLY A 67 11.44 14.70 6.10
CA GLY A 67 12.03 15.18 7.34
C GLY A 67 13.56 15.14 7.30
N ALA A 68 14.14 14.10 6.70
CA ALA A 68 15.58 14.05 6.41
C ALA A 68 16.04 15.22 5.54
N ALA A 69 15.37 15.46 4.41
CA ALA A 69 15.65 16.59 3.53
C ALA A 69 15.49 17.94 4.25
N LYS A 70 14.39 18.12 5.00
CA LYS A 70 14.16 19.30 5.82
C LYS A 70 15.30 19.54 6.81
N HIS A 71 15.78 18.49 7.47
CA HIS A 71 16.85 18.59 8.45
C HIS A 71 18.16 19.07 7.82
N VAL A 72 18.56 18.46 6.70
CA VAL A 72 19.75 18.86 5.92
C VAL A 72 19.67 20.34 5.52
N ALA A 73 18.52 20.78 5.01
CA ALA A 73 18.30 22.16 4.60
C ALA A 73 18.35 23.15 5.77
N LEU A 74 17.60 22.88 6.85
CA LEU A 74 17.49 23.80 8.00
C LEU A 74 18.79 23.94 8.77
N GLN A 75 19.55 22.85 8.93
CA GLN A 75 20.83 22.86 9.63
C GLN A 75 21.99 23.26 8.71
N LYS A 76 21.74 23.48 7.41
CA LYS A 76 22.74 23.84 6.39
C LYS A 76 23.93 22.88 6.41
N LEU A 77 23.67 21.58 6.54
CA LEU A 77 24.72 20.57 6.59
C LEU A 77 25.42 20.48 5.23
N GLU A 78 26.75 20.53 5.25
CA GLU A 78 27.58 20.45 4.05
C GLU A 78 28.23 19.07 3.88
N ASP A 79 28.38 18.31 4.98
CA ASP A 79 28.95 16.95 4.99
C ASP A 79 27.88 15.84 4.91
N THR A 80 26.61 16.23 4.83
CA THR A 80 25.47 15.33 5.02
C THR A 80 24.43 15.54 3.93
N GLY A 81 24.11 14.46 3.22
CA GLY A 81 23.03 14.43 2.24
C GLY A 81 21.73 13.84 2.82
N ALA A 82 20.67 13.84 2.01
CA ALA A 82 19.43 13.12 2.30
C ALA A 82 19.02 12.25 1.12
N VAL A 83 18.48 11.05 1.40
CA VAL A 83 17.71 10.30 0.39
C VAL A 83 16.25 10.71 0.52
N ALA A 84 15.70 11.36 -0.50
CA ALA A 84 14.29 11.76 -0.51
C ALA A 84 13.76 11.93 -1.95
N SER A 85 12.51 12.34 -2.10
CA SER A 85 11.94 12.63 -3.42
C SER A 85 12.44 13.95 -4.00
N SER A 86 12.41 14.10 -5.33
CA SER A 86 12.67 15.37 -6.02
C SER A 86 11.71 16.49 -5.57
N ALA A 87 10.48 16.14 -5.19
CA ALA A 87 9.53 17.08 -4.60
C ALA A 87 10.04 17.66 -3.28
N ALA A 88 10.65 16.85 -2.41
CA ALA A 88 11.26 17.33 -1.17
C ALA A 88 12.44 18.29 -1.45
N ALA A 89 13.24 18.01 -2.47
CA ALA A 89 14.31 18.92 -2.91
C ALA A 89 13.76 20.30 -3.28
N SER A 90 12.68 20.32 -4.07
CA SER A 90 12.01 21.56 -4.50
C SER A 90 11.41 22.32 -3.32
N ILE A 91 10.77 21.64 -2.38
CA ILE A 91 10.13 22.25 -1.20
C ILE A 91 11.17 22.89 -0.27
N TYR A 92 12.31 22.22 -0.06
CA TYR A 92 13.32 22.66 0.91
C TYR A 92 14.51 23.40 0.29
N GLY A 93 14.51 23.62 -1.03
CA GLY A 93 15.58 24.33 -1.73
C GLY A 93 16.91 23.58 -1.72
N LEU A 94 16.88 22.26 -1.85
CA LEU A 94 18.07 21.41 -1.95
C LEU A 94 18.41 21.13 -3.43
N ASN A 95 19.69 20.90 -3.70
CA ASN A 95 20.16 20.39 -4.97
C ASN A 95 20.04 18.87 -5.03
N ILE A 96 19.65 18.37 -6.19
CA ILE A 96 19.68 16.95 -6.52
C ILE A 96 21.08 16.63 -7.06
N LEU A 97 21.83 15.80 -6.34
CA LEU A 97 23.16 15.35 -6.75
C LEU A 97 23.12 14.11 -7.62
N ALA A 98 22.11 13.25 -7.41
CA ALA A 98 21.84 12.09 -8.23
C ALA A 98 20.34 11.77 -8.18
N GLU A 99 19.77 11.44 -9.33
CA GLU A 99 18.39 10.96 -9.48
C GLU A 99 18.38 9.43 -9.57
N ASP A 100 17.22 8.83 -9.30
CA ASP A 100 16.98 7.41 -9.48
C ASP A 100 18.00 6.48 -8.80
N ILE A 101 18.37 6.80 -7.55
CA ILE A 101 19.42 6.07 -6.82
C ILE A 101 18.94 4.76 -6.19
N GLN A 102 17.64 4.46 -6.30
CA GLN A 102 17.05 3.20 -5.84
C GLN A 102 17.58 2.00 -6.62
N ASP A 103 17.68 0.86 -5.95
CA ASP A 103 18.16 -0.40 -6.50
C ASP A 103 17.15 -1.06 -7.45
N ASP A 104 15.85 -0.81 -7.23
CA ASP A 104 14.76 -1.31 -8.06
C ASP A 104 14.01 -0.14 -8.73
N SER A 105 14.09 -0.07 -10.06
CA SER A 105 13.43 0.95 -10.88
C SER A 105 11.92 0.77 -10.99
N ASP A 106 11.40 -0.41 -10.67
CA ASP A 106 9.99 -0.79 -10.81
C ASP A 106 9.21 -0.67 -9.48
N ASN A 107 9.79 0.03 -8.50
CA ASN A 107 9.16 0.29 -7.22
C ASN A 107 7.95 1.23 -7.36
N VAL A 108 6.75 0.68 -7.25
CA VAL A 108 5.48 1.42 -7.39
C VAL A 108 4.65 1.29 -6.13
N THR A 109 4.20 2.44 -5.60
CA THR A 109 3.21 2.49 -4.51
C THR A 109 1.82 2.73 -5.08
N ARG A 110 0.87 1.85 -4.73
CA ARG A 110 -0.55 2.03 -5.07
C ARG A 110 -1.28 2.77 -3.95
N PHE A 111 -1.87 3.90 -4.29
CA PHE A 111 -2.75 4.70 -3.44
C PHE A 111 -4.22 4.47 -3.79
N LEU A 112 -5.08 4.53 -2.80
CA LEU A 112 -6.54 4.49 -2.96
C LEU A 112 -7.11 5.88 -2.65
N ILE A 113 -7.96 6.40 -3.54
CA ILE A 113 -8.66 7.67 -3.34
C ILE A 113 -9.95 7.38 -2.59
N LEU A 114 -10.15 8.07 -1.46
CA LEU A 114 -11.29 7.88 -0.59
C LEU A 114 -12.22 9.10 -0.62
N ALA A 115 -13.52 8.86 -0.65
CA ALA A 115 -14.55 9.89 -0.51
C ALA A 115 -15.67 9.43 0.42
N ARG A 116 -16.45 10.39 0.94
CA ARG A 116 -17.64 10.09 1.76
C ARG A 116 -18.77 9.53 0.92
N GLU A 117 -18.91 10.01 -0.30
CA GLU A 117 -19.93 9.54 -1.24
C GLU A 117 -19.31 8.56 -2.24
N PRO A 118 -19.98 7.43 -2.54
CA PRO A 118 -19.54 6.55 -3.60
C PRO A 118 -19.77 7.20 -4.97
N ILE A 119 -18.94 6.81 -5.93
CA ILE A 119 -19.24 7.10 -7.34
C ILE A 119 -20.29 6.13 -7.87
N ILE A 120 -21.11 6.59 -8.81
CA ILE A 120 -22.06 5.73 -9.53
C ILE A 120 -21.24 4.92 -10.55
N PRO A 121 -21.18 3.58 -10.44
CA PRO A 121 -20.39 2.78 -11.35
C PRO A 121 -21.05 2.70 -12.74
N GLY A 122 -20.24 2.75 -13.78
CA GLY A 122 -20.64 2.56 -15.19
C GLY A 122 -19.98 1.32 -15.80
N THR A 123 -20.22 1.08 -17.08
CA THR A 123 -19.56 0.03 -17.88
C THR A 123 -18.86 0.62 -19.11
N ASP A 124 -18.67 1.94 -19.12
CA ASP A 124 -18.12 2.76 -20.21
C ASP A 124 -16.60 2.61 -20.39
N ARG A 125 -15.91 1.98 -19.43
CA ARG A 125 -14.46 1.78 -19.40
C ARG A 125 -14.10 0.64 -18.43
N PRO A 126 -12.83 0.22 -18.32
CA PRO A 126 -12.43 -0.76 -17.32
C PRO A 126 -12.66 -0.26 -15.88
N PHE A 127 -13.30 -1.09 -15.07
CA PHE A 127 -13.54 -0.83 -13.64
C PHE A 127 -12.86 -1.91 -12.79
N LYS A 128 -12.53 -1.50 -11.57
CA LYS A 128 -12.12 -2.38 -10.48
C LYS A 128 -13.10 -2.22 -9.34
N THR A 129 -13.46 -3.33 -8.70
CA THR A 129 -14.29 -3.32 -7.50
C THR A 129 -13.50 -3.90 -6.35
N SER A 130 -13.48 -3.16 -5.25
CA SER A 130 -12.88 -3.59 -3.99
C SER A 130 -13.98 -4.02 -3.03
N ILE A 131 -13.84 -5.22 -2.46
CA ILE A 131 -14.74 -5.76 -1.46
C ILE A 131 -13.98 -6.19 -0.21
N VAL A 132 -14.71 -6.26 0.89
CA VAL A 132 -14.28 -6.94 2.10
C VAL A 132 -15.35 -7.94 2.51
N PHE A 133 -14.93 -9.15 2.89
CA PHE A 133 -15.85 -10.15 3.41
C PHE A 133 -15.21 -10.99 4.52
N SER A 134 -16.05 -11.64 5.31
CA SER A 134 -15.63 -12.71 6.24
C SER A 134 -16.40 -13.99 5.95
N LEU A 135 -15.81 -15.11 6.32
CA LEU A 135 -16.35 -16.45 6.16
C LEU A 135 -16.39 -17.12 7.52
N GLU A 136 -17.20 -18.17 7.65
CA GLU A 136 -17.03 -19.12 8.75
C GLU A 136 -15.69 -19.87 8.63
N GLU A 137 -15.17 -20.36 9.75
CA GLU A 137 -13.98 -21.20 9.75
C GLU A 137 -14.29 -22.58 9.16
N GLY A 138 -13.38 -23.09 8.33
CA GLY A 138 -13.49 -24.44 7.80
C GLY A 138 -12.57 -24.70 6.61
N PRO A 139 -12.25 -25.97 6.31
CA PRO A 139 -11.47 -26.30 5.14
C PRO A 139 -12.22 -25.92 3.84
N GLY A 140 -11.50 -25.30 2.90
CA GLY A 140 -12.03 -24.99 1.57
C GLY A 140 -13.02 -23.81 1.50
N VAL A 141 -13.31 -23.12 2.61
CA VAL A 141 -14.25 -21.98 2.62
C VAL A 141 -13.77 -20.83 1.73
N LEU A 142 -12.47 -20.52 1.75
CA LEU A 142 -11.91 -19.50 0.87
C LEU A 142 -11.96 -19.93 -0.59
N PHE A 143 -11.70 -21.21 -0.89
CA PHE A 143 -11.83 -21.73 -2.25
C PHE A 143 -13.26 -21.53 -2.79
N LYS A 144 -14.29 -21.88 -1.99
CA LYS A 144 -15.69 -21.64 -2.36
C LYS A 144 -15.97 -20.16 -2.59
N ALA A 145 -15.43 -19.28 -1.74
CA ALA A 145 -15.57 -17.84 -1.88
C ALA A 145 -14.94 -17.31 -3.17
N LEU A 146 -13.75 -17.79 -3.56
CA LEU A 146 -13.09 -17.35 -4.79
C LEU A 146 -13.71 -17.98 -6.04
N ALA A 147 -14.28 -19.18 -5.93
CA ALA A 147 -14.94 -19.87 -7.02
C ALA A 147 -16.11 -19.07 -7.61
N VAL A 148 -16.80 -18.25 -6.82
CA VAL A 148 -17.92 -17.41 -7.32
C VAL A 148 -17.47 -16.42 -8.40
N PHE A 149 -16.22 -15.96 -8.33
CA PHE A 149 -15.60 -15.07 -9.33
C PHE A 149 -15.02 -15.88 -10.49
N ALA A 150 -14.26 -16.94 -10.17
CA ALA A 150 -13.59 -17.76 -11.18
C ALA A 150 -14.58 -18.41 -12.16
N LEU A 151 -15.71 -18.95 -11.66
CA LEU A 151 -16.76 -19.56 -12.50
C LEU A 151 -17.46 -18.55 -13.43
N ARG A 152 -17.29 -17.24 -13.18
CA ARG A 152 -17.81 -16.14 -14.00
C ARG A 152 -16.72 -15.44 -14.80
N GLN A 153 -15.50 -16.00 -14.84
CA GLN A 153 -14.34 -15.44 -15.51
C GLN A 153 -13.98 -14.01 -15.05
N ILE A 154 -14.23 -13.70 -13.78
CA ILE A 154 -13.88 -12.41 -13.18
C ILE A 154 -12.46 -12.50 -12.60
N ASN A 155 -11.55 -11.68 -13.12
CA ASN A 155 -10.17 -11.66 -12.68
C ASN A 155 -10.01 -10.98 -11.31
N LEU A 156 -9.18 -11.55 -10.44
CA LEU A 156 -8.83 -10.98 -9.14
C LEU A 156 -7.44 -10.36 -9.22
N THR A 157 -7.31 -9.10 -8.80
CA THR A 157 -6.03 -8.35 -8.83
C THR A 157 -5.41 -8.16 -7.46
N LYS A 158 -6.14 -8.49 -6.39
CA LYS A 158 -5.65 -8.47 -5.01
C LYS A 158 -6.45 -9.47 -4.20
N ILE A 159 -5.75 -10.22 -3.35
CA ILE A 159 -6.35 -10.95 -2.23
C ILE A 159 -5.46 -10.76 -1.01
N GLU A 160 -6.05 -10.36 0.11
CA GLU A 160 -5.33 -10.15 1.35
C GLU A 160 -6.20 -10.54 2.54
N SER A 161 -5.72 -11.48 3.35
CA SER A 161 -6.38 -11.86 4.61
C SER A 161 -5.82 -11.03 5.77
N ARG A 162 -6.72 -10.59 6.65
CA ARG A 162 -6.37 -9.90 7.89
C ARG A 162 -7.18 -10.48 9.04
N PRO A 163 -6.55 -10.85 10.16
CA PRO A 163 -7.29 -11.30 11.34
C PRO A 163 -8.11 -10.14 11.92
N LEU A 164 -9.37 -10.40 12.28
CA LEU A 164 -10.21 -9.44 12.97
C LEU A 164 -9.75 -9.32 14.41
N ARG A 165 -9.07 -8.22 14.73
CA ARG A 165 -8.51 -7.93 16.06
C ARG A 165 -9.63 -7.64 17.09
N LYS A 166 -10.16 -8.70 17.68
CA LYS A 166 -10.48 -8.75 19.12
C LYS A 166 -9.33 -9.56 19.75
N GLN A 167 -8.33 -8.92 20.36
CA GLN A 167 -7.13 -9.59 20.93
C GLN A 167 -7.49 -10.58 22.07
N PRO A 168 -6.64 -11.57 22.47
CA PRO A 168 -5.24 -11.79 22.08
C PRO A 168 -4.88 -13.24 21.65
N LEU A 169 -3.67 -13.38 21.10
CA LEU A 169 -2.87 -14.60 21.12
C LEU A 169 -2.68 -15.08 22.57
N ARG A 170 -2.86 -16.38 22.84
CA ARG A 170 -2.10 -17.09 23.87
C ARG A 170 -1.53 -18.35 23.25
N ALA A 171 -0.28 -18.28 22.86
CA ALA A 171 0.56 -19.47 22.72
C ALA A 171 1.31 -19.62 24.05
N SER A 172 0.91 -20.62 24.84
CA SER A 172 1.59 -21.33 25.95
C SER A 172 0.46 -22.05 26.74
N ASP A 173 0.49 -23.32 27.14
CA ASP A 173 1.49 -24.39 27.16
C ASP A 173 0.74 -25.73 27.33
N ASP A 174 1.45 -26.84 27.16
CA ASP A 174 1.34 -28.05 27.97
C ASP A 174 -0.04 -28.38 28.57
N GLY A 175 -0.77 -29.24 27.86
CA GLY A 175 -1.28 -30.45 28.48
C GLY A 175 -2.45 -30.39 29.46
N ASN A 176 -3.27 -29.33 29.57
CA ASN A 176 -4.64 -29.52 30.06
C ASN A 176 -5.62 -28.35 29.79
N SER A 177 -6.68 -28.62 29.01
CA SER A 177 -7.91 -27.81 28.84
C SER A 177 -7.73 -26.32 28.45
N GLY A 178 -7.27 -26.05 27.23
CA GLY A 178 -6.96 -24.70 26.71
C GLY A 178 -7.92 -24.16 25.64
N LEU A 179 -8.79 -23.20 25.99
CA LEU A 179 -9.45 -22.31 25.02
C LEU A 179 -9.08 -20.85 25.30
N PRO A 180 -8.35 -20.22 24.37
CA PRO A 180 -9.01 -19.16 23.60
C PRO A 180 -8.78 -19.33 22.09
N LYS A 181 -9.88 -19.48 21.32
CA LYS A 181 -9.88 -19.41 19.85
C LYS A 181 -10.67 -18.19 19.41
N TYR A 182 -10.04 -17.26 18.70
CA TYR A 182 -10.71 -16.28 17.85
C TYR A 182 -9.77 -15.79 16.77
N PHE A 183 -10.08 -16.01 15.48
CA PHE A 183 -9.77 -15.04 14.44
C PHE A 183 -10.79 -15.14 13.30
N ASP A 184 -11.90 -14.41 13.41
CA ASP A 184 -12.69 -14.09 12.20
C ASP A 184 -11.75 -13.39 11.20
N TYR A 185 -11.60 -13.91 9.99
CA TYR A 185 -10.76 -13.27 8.98
C TYR A 185 -11.58 -12.28 8.16
N LEU A 186 -10.99 -11.11 7.90
CA LEU A 186 -11.43 -10.24 6.82
C LEU A 186 -10.56 -10.51 5.60
N PHE A 187 -11.20 -10.86 4.51
CA PHE A 187 -10.60 -10.96 3.19
C PHE A 187 -10.89 -9.68 2.43
N TYR A 188 -9.84 -9.01 1.99
CA TYR A 188 -9.91 -7.88 1.08
C TYR A 188 -9.59 -8.39 -0.32
N VAL A 189 -10.52 -8.17 -1.24
CA VAL A 189 -10.38 -8.60 -2.63
C VAL A 189 -10.63 -7.43 -3.55
N ASP A 190 -9.74 -7.27 -4.53
CA ASP A 190 -9.99 -6.42 -5.70
C ASP A 190 -10.21 -7.30 -6.91
N PHE A 191 -11.23 -6.99 -7.71
CA PHE A 191 -11.53 -7.71 -8.94
C PHE A 191 -11.85 -6.76 -10.10
N GLU A 192 -11.55 -7.20 -11.32
CA GLU A 192 -11.73 -6.44 -12.55
C GLU A 192 -13.14 -6.61 -13.11
N ALA A 193 -14.08 -5.90 -12.48
CA ALA A 193 -15.42 -5.69 -13.03
C ALA A 193 -16.08 -4.48 -12.34
N SER A 194 -17.09 -3.93 -12.99
CA SER A 194 -17.95 -2.88 -12.44
C SER A 194 -19.09 -3.49 -11.63
N MET A 195 -19.54 -2.81 -10.57
CA MET A 195 -20.79 -3.19 -9.89
C MET A 195 -22.06 -2.88 -10.71
N ALA A 196 -21.93 -2.24 -11.88
CA ALA A 196 -22.99 -2.14 -12.88
C ALA A 196 -23.09 -3.39 -13.78
N ASP A 197 -22.10 -4.29 -13.75
CA ASP A 197 -22.09 -5.55 -14.49
C ASP A 197 -22.90 -6.62 -13.73
N GLU A 198 -23.83 -7.27 -14.44
CA GLU A 198 -24.67 -8.34 -13.89
C GLU A 198 -23.84 -9.54 -13.38
N ASN A 199 -22.75 -9.91 -14.06
CA ASN A 199 -21.88 -11.01 -13.62
C ASN A 199 -21.21 -10.69 -12.28
N ALA A 200 -20.74 -9.46 -12.10
CA ALA A 200 -20.16 -9.01 -10.84
C ALA A 200 -21.20 -9.00 -9.71
N GLN A 201 -22.41 -8.49 -9.98
CA GLN A 201 -23.52 -8.51 -9.04
C GLN A 201 -23.90 -9.94 -8.64
N ASN A 202 -23.98 -10.85 -9.61
CA ASN A 202 -24.26 -12.27 -9.40
C ASN A 202 -23.16 -12.96 -8.57
N ALA A 203 -21.89 -12.62 -8.80
CA ALA A 203 -20.77 -13.12 -7.99
C ALA A 203 -20.88 -12.67 -6.53
N CYS A 204 -21.12 -11.37 -6.30
CA CYS A 204 -21.31 -10.83 -4.95
C CYS A 204 -22.55 -11.39 -4.25
N ARG A 205 -23.66 -11.60 -4.97
CA ARG A 205 -24.89 -12.20 -4.41
C ARG A 205 -24.63 -13.63 -3.96
N HIS A 206 -23.98 -14.44 -4.80
CA HIS A 206 -23.62 -15.82 -4.46
C HIS A 206 -22.64 -15.87 -3.28
N LEU A 207 -21.64 -14.98 -3.24
CA LEU A 207 -20.73 -14.88 -2.10
C LEU A 207 -21.48 -14.56 -0.79
N LYS A 208 -22.50 -13.70 -0.86
CA LYS A 208 -23.31 -13.31 0.30
C LYS A 208 -24.10 -14.47 0.91
N GLU A 209 -24.34 -15.55 0.16
CA GLU A 209 -25.08 -16.73 0.66
C GLU A 209 -24.34 -17.46 1.78
N PHE A 210 -23.00 -17.38 1.81
CA PHE A 210 -22.17 -18.07 2.81
C PHE A 210 -21.12 -17.17 3.48
N ALA A 211 -21.04 -15.89 3.10
CA ALA A 211 -20.24 -14.91 3.80
C ALA A 211 -20.97 -14.44 5.07
N THR A 212 -20.29 -14.46 6.21
CA THR A 212 -20.82 -13.92 7.48
C THR A 212 -20.88 -12.39 7.48
N PHE A 213 -20.10 -11.77 6.60
CA PHE A 213 -20.13 -10.35 6.30
C PHE A 213 -19.63 -10.14 4.88
N LEU A 214 -20.26 -9.23 4.14
CA LEU A 214 -19.78 -8.77 2.84
C LEU A 214 -20.10 -7.29 2.69
N ARG A 215 -19.12 -6.52 2.25
CA ARG A 215 -19.29 -5.12 1.90
C ARG A 215 -18.50 -4.76 0.66
N VAL A 216 -19.15 -4.06 -0.25
CA VAL A 216 -18.49 -3.35 -1.35
C VAL A 216 -17.89 -2.06 -0.80
N LEU A 217 -16.59 -1.90 -0.97
CA LEU A 217 -15.84 -0.73 -0.52
C LEU A 217 -15.78 0.36 -1.58
N GLY A 218 -15.88 -0.02 -2.85
CA GLY A 218 -15.95 0.90 -3.97
C GLY A 218 -15.89 0.15 -5.30
N SER A 219 -16.50 0.73 -6.32
CA SER A 219 -16.38 0.28 -7.71
C SER A 219 -15.97 1.50 -8.53
N TYR A 220 -14.75 1.48 -9.06
CA TYR A 220 -14.09 2.66 -9.58
C TYR A 220 -13.31 2.38 -10.87
N PRO A 221 -13.15 3.38 -11.75
CA PRO A 221 -12.37 3.24 -12.97
C PRO A 221 -10.93 2.82 -12.67
N VAL A 222 -10.38 1.93 -13.49
CA VAL A 222 -8.96 1.59 -13.41
C VAL A 222 -8.15 2.79 -13.88
N HIS A 223 -7.20 3.26 -13.06
CA HIS A 223 -6.28 4.29 -13.50
C HIS A 223 -5.17 3.69 -14.37
N THR A 224 -5.16 4.06 -15.64
CA THR A 224 -4.28 3.47 -16.66
C THR A 224 -2.94 4.19 -16.81
N SER A 225 -2.80 5.43 -16.32
CA SER A 225 -1.56 6.20 -16.36
C SER A 225 -0.79 6.09 -15.04
N MET A 226 0.53 5.86 -15.12
CA MET A 226 1.43 6.05 -13.99
C MET A 226 1.69 7.57 -13.81
N MET A 227 1.64 8.04 -12.56
CA MET A 227 2.15 9.36 -12.17
C MET A 227 3.54 9.19 -11.56
#